data_AF-A0A728PWS7-F1
#
_entry.id   AF-A0A728PWS7-F1
#
_cell.length_a   1.000
_cell.length_b   1.000
_cell.length_c   1.000
_cell.angle_alpha   90.00
_cell.angle_beta   90.00
_cell.angle_gamma   90.00
#
_symmetry.space_group_name_H-M   'P 1'
#
loop_
_entity.id
_entity.type
_entity.pdbx_description
1 polymer ?
#
loop_
_entity_poly.entity_id
_entity_poly.type
_entity_poly.pdbx_seq_one_letter_code
_entity_poly.pdbx_strand_id
1 'polypeptide(L)'
;MSFINYPLIRMNNRNFLLSIYPQWHTRLFPESILNNEDDSLIKDVSHSNSIHKVYLTSMRGINGLRNGDNILIYRTTDNQGPAAFRSVATSVCVVEEYRNIQEFPSLQD
;
A
#
# COMPACT_ATOMS: atom_id res chain seq x y z
N MET A 1 -24.66 11.68 6.33
CA MET A 1 -24.32 10.81 5.18
C MET A 1 -23.34 9.76 5.68
N SER A 2 -23.68 8.48 5.59
CA SER A 2 -22.76 7.37 5.88
C SER A 2 -22.05 7.02 4.58
N PHE A 3 -20.75 7.36 4.46
CA PHE A 3 -19.94 6.93 3.33
C PHE A 3 -19.49 5.49 3.57
N ILE A 4 -20.33 4.53 3.20
CA ILE A 4 -20.08 3.09 3.47
C ILE A 4 -18.78 2.61 2.79
N ASN A 5 -18.39 3.23 1.67
CA ASN A 5 -17.28 2.76 0.83
C ASN A 5 -16.04 3.69 0.83
N TYR A 6 -16.00 4.72 1.69
CA TYR A 6 -14.81 5.57 1.78
C TYR A 6 -13.94 5.14 2.97
N PRO A 7 -12.61 5.03 2.80
CA PRO A 7 -11.74 4.61 3.89
C PRO A 7 -11.85 5.57 5.07
N LEU A 8 -12.29 5.04 6.22
CA LEU A 8 -12.38 5.81 7.47
C LEU A 8 -11.21 5.44 8.38
N ILE A 9 -10.27 6.37 8.55
CA ILE A 9 -9.13 6.19 9.45
C ILE A 9 -9.58 6.36 10.90
N ARG A 10 -9.37 5.31 11.70
CA ARG A 10 -9.74 5.31 13.14
C ARG A 10 -8.48 5.43 14.01
N MET A 11 -8.22 6.61 14.58
CA MET A 11 -6.95 6.91 15.28
C MET A 11 -6.63 6.00 16.48
N ASN A 12 -7.64 5.54 17.23
CA ASN A 12 -7.47 4.66 18.40
C ASN A 12 -7.58 3.17 18.06
N ASN A 13 -7.42 2.80 16.78
CA ASN A 13 -7.51 1.41 16.34
C ASN A 13 -6.11 0.79 16.16
N ARG A 14 -6.10 -0.46 15.67
CA ARG A 14 -4.90 -1.19 15.27
C ARG A 14 -4.21 -0.51 14.08
N ASN A 15 -3.03 0.04 14.34
CA ASN A 15 -2.23 0.80 13.38
C ASN A 15 -0.94 0.04 13.05
N PHE A 16 -0.62 -0.07 11.77
CA PHE A 16 0.57 -0.78 11.30
C PHE A 16 1.36 0.04 10.28
N LEU A 17 2.65 -0.25 10.18
CA LEU A 17 3.53 0.26 9.14
C LEU A 17 3.79 -0.84 8.11
N LEU A 18 3.53 -0.54 6.83
CA LEU A 18 3.84 -1.46 5.74
C LEU A 18 4.95 -0.88 4.88
N SER A 19 6.06 -1.60 4.80
CA SER A 19 7.19 -1.21 3.96
C SER A 19 6.98 -1.60 2.51
N ILE A 20 7.26 -0.70 1.58
CA ILE A 20 7.20 -0.96 0.14
C ILE A 20 8.48 -0.45 -0.53
N TYR A 21 9.01 -1.23 -1.47
CA TYR A 21 10.19 -0.82 -2.23
C TYR A 21 9.85 0.29 -3.24
N PRO A 22 10.77 1.23 -3.50
CA PRO A 22 10.61 2.31 -4.48
C PRO A 22 10.03 1.86 -5.82
N GLN A 23 10.54 0.77 -6.40
CA GLN A 23 10.10 0.32 -7.74
C GLN A 23 8.61 -0.09 -7.81
N TRP A 24 7.96 -0.34 -6.66
CA TRP A 24 6.55 -0.71 -6.57
C TRP A 24 5.68 0.41 -6.02
N HIS A 25 6.29 1.39 -5.34
CA HIS A 25 5.58 2.43 -4.60
C HIS A 25 4.79 3.36 -5.53
N THR A 26 5.45 4.07 -6.43
CA THR A 26 4.81 4.99 -7.38
C THR A 26 3.78 4.29 -8.27
N ARG A 27 4.05 3.02 -8.63
CA ARG A 27 3.12 2.21 -9.44
C ARG A 27 1.80 1.94 -8.71
N LEU A 28 1.87 1.68 -7.40
CA LEU A 28 0.68 1.39 -6.58
C LEU A 28 0.03 2.68 -6.05
N PHE A 29 0.82 3.71 -5.77
CA PHE A 29 0.43 4.99 -5.20
C PHE A 29 0.93 6.16 -6.08
N PRO A 30 0.39 6.31 -7.30
CA PRO A 30 0.85 7.35 -8.24
C PRO A 30 0.64 8.76 -7.68
N GLU A 31 -0.44 8.99 -6.94
CA GLU A 31 -0.74 10.25 -6.25
C GLU A 31 0.24 10.59 -5.13
N SER A 32 1.10 9.66 -4.73
CA SER A 32 2.11 9.85 -3.69
C SER A 32 3.54 9.81 -4.25
N ILE A 33 3.69 10.04 -5.55
CA ILE A 33 5.00 10.15 -6.22
C ILE A 33 5.88 11.21 -5.56
N LEU A 34 7.18 10.91 -5.44
CA LEU A 34 8.17 11.85 -4.94
C LEU A 34 8.81 12.65 -6.08
N ASN A 35 9.24 13.88 -5.80
CA ASN A 35 9.87 14.78 -6.80
C ASN A 35 11.15 14.24 -7.46
N ASN A 36 11.74 13.19 -6.91
CA ASN A 36 12.95 12.53 -7.42
C ASN A 36 12.65 11.19 -8.11
N GLU A 37 11.39 10.90 -8.38
CA GLU A 37 10.93 9.72 -9.12
C GLU A 37 10.54 10.10 -10.55
N ASP A 38 10.44 9.09 -11.41
CA ASP A 38 10.10 9.26 -12.82
C ASP A 38 8.58 9.19 -13.03
N ASP A 39 7.99 10.29 -13.48
CA ASP A 39 6.57 10.39 -13.80
C ASP A 39 6.13 9.41 -14.89
N SER A 40 7.06 8.91 -15.72
CA SER A 40 6.77 7.89 -16.74
C SER A 40 6.28 6.56 -16.15
N LEU A 41 6.49 6.34 -14.85
CA LEU A 41 5.97 5.18 -14.11
C LEU A 41 4.45 5.24 -13.94
N ILE A 42 3.84 6.43 -14.02
CA ILE A 42 2.41 6.63 -13.91
C ILE A 42 1.76 6.20 -15.23
N LYS A 43 1.01 5.10 -15.16
CA LYS A 43 0.22 4.61 -16.28
C LYS A 43 -1.24 4.92 -16.01
N ASP A 44 -1.96 5.37 -17.04
CA ASP A 44 -3.40 5.53 -16.96
C ASP A 44 -4.08 4.16 -17.04
N VAL A 45 -4.15 3.50 -15.88
CA VAL A 45 -4.71 2.16 -15.70
C VAL A 45 -5.59 2.13 -14.46
N SER A 46 -6.60 1.27 -14.46
CA SER A 46 -7.63 1.23 -13.40
C SER A 46 -7.07 1.07 -11.98
N HIS A 47 -6.01 0.26 -11.80
CA HIS A 47 -5.38 0.07 -10.48
C HIS A 47 -4.59 1.29 -10.00
N SER A 48 -4.15 2.17 -10.91
CA SER A 48 -3.49 3.43 -10.56
C SER A 48 -4.50 4.48 -10.10
N ASN A 49 -5.68 4.52 -10.73
CA ASN A 49 -6.72 5.55 -10.47
C ASN A 49 -7.76 5.13 -9.42
N SER A 50 -7.83 3.85 -9.05
CA SER A 50 -8.75 3.36 -8.01
C SER A 50 -8.24 3.68 -6.60
N ILE A 51 -9.14 4.03 -5.68
CA ILE A 51 -8.83 4.09 -4.24
C ILE A 51 -8.60 2.71 -3.62
N HIS A 52 -9.09 1.65 -4.28
CA HIS A 52 -8.86 0.25 -3.89
C HIS A 52 -7.57 -0.24 -4.51
N LYS A 53 -6.63 -0.69 -3.66
CA LYS A 53 -5.30 -1.14 -4.06
C LYS A 53 -5.10 -2.59 -3.64
N VAL A 54 -4.68 -3.43 -4.58
CA VAL A 54 -4.27 -4.82 -4.30
C VAL A 54 -2.74 -4.85 -4.17
N TYR A 55 -2.26 -5.33 -3.03
CA TYR A 55 -0.84 -5.46 -2.74
C TYR A 55 -0.47 -6.93 -2.50
N LEU A 56 0.41 -7.46 -3.33
CA LEU A 56 0.93 -8.82 -3.22
C LEU A 56 2.26 -8.82 -2.49
N THR A 57 2.41 -9.67 -1.47
CA THR A 57 3.64 -9.74 -0.69
C THR A 57 3.89 -11.11 -0.10
N SER A 58 5.17 -11.38 0.17
CA SER A 58 5.65 -12.57 0.90
C SER A 58 6.33 -12.18 2.23
N MET A 59 6.15 -10.94 2.68
CA MET A 59 6.75 -10.47 3.94
C MET A 59 6.04 -11.09 5.16
N ARG A 60 6.79 -11.25 6.25
CA ARG A 60 6.28 -11.81 7.51
C ARG A 60 5.42 -10.77 8.26
N GLY A 61 4.44 -11.25 9.02
CA GLY A 61 3.61 -10.43 9.90
C GLY A 61 2.29 -9.94 9.28
N ILE A 62 2.03 -10.26 8.00
CA ILE A 62 0.84 -9.77 7.26
C ILE A 62 -0.39 -10.62 7.58
N ASN A 63 -0.18 -11.87 8.00
CA ASN A 63 -1.23 -12.79 8.46
C ASN A 63 -2.00 -12.29 9.70
N GLY A 64 -1.51 -11.27 10.40
CA GLY A 64 -2.21 -10.64 11.53
C GLY A 64 -3.16 -9.52 11.12
N LEU A 65 -3.15 -9.08 9.86
CA LEU A 65 -4.00 -7.99 9.37
C LEU A 65 -5.46 -8.41 9.29
N ARG A 66 -6.34 -7.47 9.62
CA ARG A 66 -7.80 -7.67 9.63
C ARG A 66 -8.48 -6.49 8.97
N ASN A 67 -9.70 -6.70 8.46
CA ASN A 67 -10.53 -5.62 7.96
C ASN A 67 -10.61 -4.47 8.98
N GLY A 68 -10.39 -3.24 8.52
CA GLY A 68 -10.41 -2.03 9.34
C GLY A 68 -9.09 -1.67 10.03
N ASP A 69 -8.04 -2.49 9.91
CA ASP A 69 -6.69 -2.13 10.38
C ASP A 69 -6.15 -0.95 9.55
N ASN A 70 -5.58 0.07 10.20
CA ASN A 70 -4.97 1.19 9.50
C ASN A 70 -3.54 0.83 9.10
N ILE A 71 -3.16 1.16 7.86
CA ILE A 71 -1.82 0.94 7.32
C ILE A 71 -1.22 2.29 6.94
N LEU A 72 -0.06 2.61 7.51
CA LEU A 72 0.80 3.66 7.01
C LEU A 72 1.79 3.05 6.02
N ILE A 73 1.78 3.54 4.78
CA ILE A 73 2.68 3.10 3.72
C ILE A 73 4.02 3.80 3.90
N TYR A 74 5.06 3.00 4.08
CA TYR A 74 6.44 3.44 4.23
C TYR A 74 7.25 3.01 3.02
N ARG A 75 7.57 3.97 2.16
CA ARG A 75 8.49 3.76 1.05
C ARG A 75 9.91 3.65 1.60
N THR A 76 10.57 2.52 1.33
CA THR A 76 11.96 2.30 1.77
C THR A 76 12.95 3.11 0.93
N THR A 77 14.23 3.07 1.30
CA THR A 77 15.30 3.74 0.55
C THR A 77 15.46 3.13 -0.85
N ASP A 78 15.85 3.96 -1.81
CA ASP A 78 16.30 3.52 -3.14
C ASP A 78 17.79 3.13 -3.18
N ASN A 79 18.44 3.12 -2.01
CA ASN A 79 19.86 2.80 -1.82
C ASN A 79 20.84 3.77 -2.50
N GLN A 80 20.40 4.96 -2.94
CA GLN A 80 21.29 5.99 -3.47
C GLN A 80 21.89 6.89 -2.37
N GLY A 81 21.56 6.65 -1.11
CA GLY A 81 22.04 7.40 0.04
C GLY A 81 21.42 6.90 1.35
N PRO A 82 21.70 7.59 2.48
CA PRO A 82 21.22 7.18 3.79
C PRO A 82 19.69 7.13 3.84
N ALA A 83 19.15 6.04 4.40
CA ALA A 83 17.70 5.83 4.48
C ALA A 83 16.96 6.96 5.24
N ALA A 84 17.62 7.59 6.22
CA ALA A 84 17.07 8.71 6.97
C ALA A 84 16.64 9.90 6.10
N PHE A 85 17.22 10.06 4.91
CA PHE A 85 16.90 11.15 3.97
C PHE A 85 16.19 10.68 2.70
N ARG A 86 15.98 9.37 2.54
CA ARG A 86 15.48 8.76 1.29
C ARG A 86 14.31 7.79 1.46
N SER A 87 13.97 7.47 2.71
CA SER A 87 12.76 6.72 3.07
C SER A 87 11.70 7.68 3.59
N VAL A 88 10.42 7.38 3.35
CA VAL A 88 9.34 8.32 3.67
C VAL A 88 8.01 7.58 3.87
N ALA A 89 7.21 8.03 4.83
CA ALA A 89 5.83 7.61 4.97
C ALA A 89 4.94 8.48 4.05
N THR A 90 4.19 7.86 3.15
CA THR A 90 3.57 8.58 2.03
C THR A 90 2.05 8.61 2.07
N SER A 91 1.43 7.51 2.46
CA SER A 91 0.01 7.27 2.21
C SER A 91 -0.59 6.50 3.38
N VAL A 92 -1.85 6.76 3.69
CA VAL A 92 -2.60 6.03 4.71
C VAL A 92 -3.69 5.21 4.02
N CYS A 93 -3.81 3.95 4.40
CA CYS A 93 -4.79 3.01 3.88
C CYS A 93 -5.53 2.32 5.02
N VAL A 94 -6.65 1.68 4.69
CA VAL A 94 -7.38 0.78 5.58
C VAL A 94 -7.40 -0.59 4.92
N VAL A 95 -7.14 -1.64 5.69
CA VAL A 95 -7.25 -3.02 5.19
C VAL A 95 -8.72 -3.31 4.92
N GLU A 96 -9.03 -3.68 3.68
CA GLU A 96 -10.35 -4.19 3.31
C GLU A 96 -10.40 -5.71 3.45
N GLU A 97 -9.42 -6.40 2.90
CA GLU A 97 -9.36 -7.86 2.88
C GLU A 97 -7.91 -8.34 2.91
N TYR A 98 -7.68 -9.48 3.55
CA TYR A 98 -6.45 -10.24 3.47
C TYR A 98 -6.78 -11.65 2.98
N ARG A 99 -6.01 -12.12 1.99
CA ARG A 99 -6.08 -13.48 1.46
C ARG A 99 -4.69 -14.08 1.43
N ASN A 100 -4.55 -15.29 1.96
CA ASN A 100 -3.37 -16.09 1.72
C ASN A 100 -3.44 -16.74 0.33
N ILE A 101 -2.30 -16.82 -0.39
CA ILE A 101 -2.26 -17.47 -1.70
C ILE A 101 -2.70 -18.94 -1.67
N GLN A 102 -2.56 -19.61 -0.51
CA GLN A 102 -3.00 -20.99 -0.32
C GLN A 102 -4.54 -21.14 -0.22
N GLU A 103 -5.28 -20.04 -0.11
CA GLU A 103 -6.75 -20.04 -0.11
C GLU A 103 -7.34 -20.15 -1.52
N PHE A 104 -6.54 -19.99 -2.58
CA PHE A 104 -6.97 -20.09 -3.97
C PHE A 104 -6.73 -21.51 -4.49
N PRO A 105 -7.78 -22.32 -4.69
CA PRO A 105 -7.62 -23.71 -5.12
C PRO A 105 -7.30 -23.85 -6.62
N SER A 106 -7.66 -22.85 -7.43
CA SER A 106 -7.36 -22.81 -8.86
C SER A 106 -7.07 -21.40 -9.36
N LEU A 107 -6.66 -21.28 -10.63
CA LEU A 107 -6.45 -19.99 -11.30
C LEU A 107 -7.76 -19.24 -11.59
N GLN A 108 -8.89 -19.96 -11.65
CA GLN A 108 -10.20 -19.39 -11.98
C GLN A 108 -11.02 -18.96 -10.76
N ASP A 109 -10.49 -19.20 -9.55
CA ASP A 109 -11.04 -18.66 -8.29
C ASP A 109 -10.45 -17.28 -7.98
#